data_AF-A0A8T5LVL4-F1
#
_entry.id   AF-A0A8T5LVL4-F1
#
_cell.length_a   1.000
_cell.length_b   1.000
_cell.length_c   1.000
_cell.angle_alpha   90.00
_cell.angle_beta   90.00
_cell.angle_gamma   90.00
#
_symmetry.space_group_name_H-M   'P 1'
#
loop_
_entity.id
_entity.type
_entity.pdbx_description
1 polymer ?
#
loop_
_entity_poly.entity_id
_entity_poly.type
_entity_poly.pdbx_seq_one_letter_code
_entity_poly.pdbx_strand_id
1 'polypeptide(L)'
;MKLFQKIDKRIIFGSLAIMLAALFWSLDGIFIRPKFYDLPATLVVFLEHLLGFIVLSPFIILSWHKIKQLSWKSWSAIVWVSIFGGVIGTITITKAFFAAIYGETTFATVILLQKLQPFFALIMAAIILKEKLSKRFYFWAVLAVIAGYVLAFGKSGLNILEIDIWHHAAFYAFIAAFSFGSSTVFGKRIVNHLNFKSTAALRFGITTLIVFVIVLFTGDIYKVNNLTTTHWNLLILIVFTSGAMAMFFYYMGLRRVPASIATILELFWPFSAIILDYLINKNVLNTVQIFAALILLICFYQIIGEGRLKGLTFKAKVVKGKGRGRKLGFPTANLDKYDFDISHGVYLVETSYNEKKYKSLMHFGFIETFDEAPRLEIYIGNFKEDIYGKELEVKILKRVRDIKKFENVEELKEQIKKDLKLVEK
;
A
#
# COMPACT_ATOMS: atom_id res chain seq x y z
N MET A 1 -14.79 -23.91 7.24
CA MET A 1 -14.16 -23.08 8.31
C MET A 1 -12.68 -23.40 8.62
N LYS A 2 -12.06 -24.49 8.11
CA LYS A 2 -10.60 -24.78 8.26
C LYS A 2 -9.68 -24.06 7.25
N LEU A 3 -10.21 -23.39 6.23
CA LEU A 3 -9.42 -22.75 5.16
C LEU A 3 -8.55 -21.56 5.66
N PHE A 4 -9.09 -20.71 6.54
CA PHE A 4 -8.38 -19.51 7.02
C PHE A 4 -7.37 -19.76 8.16
N GLN A 5 -7.39 -20.93 8.80
CA GLN A 5 -6.52 -21.21 9.96
C GLN A 5 -5.00 -21.18 9.63
N LYS A 6 -4.61 -21.28 8.35
CA LYS A 6 -3.21 -21.23 7.91
C LYS A 6 -2.72 -19.85 7.48
N ILE A 7 -3.58 -18.84 7.35
CA ILE A 7 -3.21 -17.49 6.88
C ILE A 7 -3.04 -16.56 8.08
N ASP A 8 -2.01 -15.72 8.07
CA ASP A 8 -1.82 -14.73 9.14
C ASP A 8 -2.99 -13.75 9.18
N LYS A 9 -3.67 -13.64 10.33
CA LYS A 9 -4.83 -12.74 10.51
C LYS A 9 -4.53 -11.30 10.11
N ARG A 10 -3.28 -10.83 10.26
CA ARG A 10 -2.88 -9.47 9.86
C ARG A 10 -2.89 -9.29 8.35
N ILE A 11 -2.49 -10.31 7.59
CA ILE A 11 -2.56 -10.27 6.13
C ILE A 11 -4.02 -10.21 5.71
N ILE A 12 -4.89 -11.06 6.27
CA ILE A 12 -6.34 -11.04 5.97
C ILE A 12 -6.92 -9.65 6.24
N PHE A 13 -6.67 -9.09 7.43
CA PHE A 13 -7.16 -7.76 7.77
C PHE A 13 -6.61 -6.68 6.83
N GLY A 14 -5.31 -6.76 6.50
CA GLY A 14 -4.70 -5.84 5.56
C GLY A 14 -5.32 -5.92 4.16
N SER A 15 -5.56 -7.13 3.68
CA SER A 15 -6.19 -7.40 2.39
C SER A 15 -7.62 -6.88 2.32
N LEU A 16 -8.43 -7.11 3.36
CA LEU A 16 -9.79 -6.57 3.46
C LEU A 16 -9.78 -5.03 3.45
N ALA A 17 -8.81 -4.39 4.11
CA ALA A 17 -8.68 -2.94 4.09
C ALA A 17 -8.33 -2.39 2.69
N ILE A 18 -7.46 -3.07 1.93
CA ILE A 18 -7.18 -2.72 0.52
C ILE A 18 -8.44 -2.86 -0.34
N MET A 19 -9.16 -3.98 -0.19
CA MET A 19 -10.40 -4.23 -0.95
C MET A 19 -11.48 -3.20 -0.61
N LEU A 20 -11.59 -2.79 0.66
CA LEU A 20 -12.49 -1.72 1.07
C LEU A 20 -12.13 -0.37 0.45
N ALA A 21 -10.83 -0.03 0.37
CA ALA A 21 -10.39 1.16 -0.34
C ALA A 21 -10.75 1.11 -1.84
N ALA A 22 -10.54 -0.05 -2.48
CA ALA A 22 -10.90 -0.28 -3.87
C ALA A 22 -12.42 -0.16 -4.13
N LEU A 23 -13.25 -0.56 -3.16
CA LEU A 23 -14.70 -0.32 -3.19
C LEU A 23 -15.03 1.18 -3.13
N PHE A 24 -14.39 1.94 -2.25
CA PHE A 24 -14.61 3.39 -2.23
C PHE A 24 -14.19 4.06 -3.53
N TRP A 25 -13.09 3.62 -4.16
CA TRP A 25 -12.68 4.13 -5.46
C TRP A 25 -13.62 3.76 -6.62
N SER A 26 -14.41 2.69 -6.52
CA SER A 26 -15.38 2.33 -7.56
C SER A 26 -16.63 3.21 -7.54
N LEU A 27 -17.01 3.72 -6.37
CA LEU A 27 -18.02 4.78 -6.27
C LEU A 27 -17.57 6.04 -7.02
N ASP A 28 -16.31 6.44 -6.86
CA ASP A 28 -15.83 7.70 -7.41
C ASP A 28 -15.68 7.69 -8.93
N GLY A 29 -14.89 6.77 -9.47
CA GLY A 29 -14.52 6.79 -10.89
C GLY A 29 -15.70 6.73 -11.87
N ILE A 30 -16.76 6.00 -11.52
CA ILE A 30 -17.93 5.81 -12.41
C ILE A 30 -19.08 6.75 -12.06
N PHE A 31 -19.34 7.02 -10.77
CA PHE A 31 -20.61 7.64 -10.35
C PHE A 31 -20.47 9.07 -9.83
N ILE A 32 -19.28 9.47 -9.37
CA ILE A 32 -19.07 10.78 -8.73
C ILE A 32 -18.18 11.67 -9.59
N ARG A 33 -16.94 11.23 -9.88
CA ARG A 33 -15.95 12.02 -10.62
C ARG A 33 -16.45 12.55 -11.96
N PRO A 34 -17.17 11.77 -12.80
CA PRO A 34 -17.66 12.29 -14.09
C PRO A 34 -18.63 13.46 -13.97
N LYS A 35 -19.23 13.71 -12.79
CA LYS A 35 -20.15 14.83 -12.55
C LYS A 35 -19.47 16.18 -12.39
N PHE A 36 -18.13 16.23 -12.42
CA PHE A 36 -17.35 17.47 -12.38
C PHE A 36 -16.81 17.87 -13.77
N TYR A 37 -17.31 17.27 -14.85
CA TYR A 37 -16.77 17.45 -16.19
C TYR A 37 -16.77 18.92 -16.67
N ASP A 38 -17.61 19.77 -16.11
CA ASP A 38 -17.68 21.20 -16.39
C ASP A 38 -16.59 22.04 -15.69
N LEU A 39 -15.79 21.44 -14.81
CA LEU A 39 -14.68 22.09 -14.10
C LEU A 39 -13.31 21.61 -14.60
N PRO A 40 -12.24 22.41 -14.42
CA PRO A 40 -10.89 21.92 -14.68
C PRO A 40 -10.54 20.74 -13.75
N ALA A 41 -9.98 19.68 -14.32
CA ALA A 41 -9.52 18.52 -13.54
C ALA A 41 -8.51 18.89 -12.43
N THR A 42 -7.63 19.85 -12.71
CA THR A 42 -6.67 20.44 -11.76
C THR A 42 -7.36 21.07 -10.54
N LEU A 43 -8.48 21.79 -10.76
CA LEU A 43 -9.25 22.40 -9.68
C LEU A 43 -9.96 21.33 -8.83
N VAL A 44 -10.60 20.35 -9.46
CA VAL A 44 -11.27 19.24 -8.75
C VAL A 44 -10.26 18.51 -7.85
N VAL A 45 -9.10 18.14 -8.40
CA VAL A 45 -8.04 17.46 -7.66
C VAL A 45 -7.49 18.34 -6.53
N PHE A 46 -7.31 19.65 -6.76
CA PHE A 46 -6.88 20.59 -5.72
C PHE A 46 -7.83 20.59 -4.54
N LEU A 47 -9.13 20.79 -4.78
CA LEU A 47 -10.14 20.90 -3.73
C LEU A 47 -10.31 19.58 -2.96
N GLU A 48 -10.34 18.45 -3.68
CA GLU A 48 -10.36 17.12 -3.06
C GLU A 48 -9.19 16.92 -2.09
N HIS A 49 -7.98 17.25 -2.51
CA HIS A 49 -6.79 17.07 -1.69
C HIS A 49 -6.71 18.09 -0.55
N LEU A 50 -7.11 19.34 -0.79
CA LEU A 50 -7.16 20.37 0.24
C LEU A 50 -8.13 19.98 1.37
N LEU A 51 -9.35 19.60 1.03
CA LEU A 51 -10.35 19.18 2.01
C LEU A 51 -9.92 17.90 2.74
N GLY A 52 -9.38 16.92 2.00
CA GLY A 52 -8.82 15.72 2.60
C GLY A 52 -7.64 16.00 3.53
N PHE A 53 -6.78 16.97 3.17
CA PHE A 53 -5.67 17.40 4.00
C PHE A 53 -6.16 18.06 5.29
N ILE A 54 -7.18 18.93 5.24
CA ILE A 54 -7.77 19.54 6.42
C ILE A 54 -8.21 18.44 7.42
N VAL A 55 -8.93 17.43 6.93
CA VAL A 55 -9.40 16.30 7.75
C VAL A 55 -8.25 15.47 8.33
N LEU A 56 -7.18 15.24 7.57
CA LEU A 56 -6.06 14.37 7.98
C LEU A 56 -4.92 15.10 8.71
N SER A 57 -4.86 16.43 8.64
CA SER A 57 -3.78 17.25 9.20
C SER A 57 -3.50 17.01 10.70
N PRO A 58 -4.48 16.68 11.57
CA PRO A 58 -4.18 16.37 12.97
C PRO A 58 -3.19 15.20 13.13
N PHE A 59 -3.15 14.24 12.20
CA PHE A 59 -2.20 13.12 12.26
C PHE A 59 -0.75 13.49 11.96
N ILE A 60 -0.50 14.64 11.33
CA ILE A 60 0.85 15.20 11.18
C ILE A 60 1.28 15.83 12.49
N ILE A 61 0.44 16.68 13.06
CA ILE A 61 0.71 17.40 14.31
C ILE A 61 1.03 16.38 15.42
N LEU A 62 0.18 15.37 15.59
CA LEU A 62 0.35 14.33 16.61
C LEU A 62 1.59 13.45 16.44
N SER A 63 2.15 13.38 15.23
CA SER A 63 3.31 12.51 14.92
C SER A 63 4.54 13.30 14.46
N TRP A 64 4.55 14.62 14.65
CA TRP A 64 5.60 15.51 14.12
C TRP A 64 7.00 15.10 14.52
N HIS A 65 7.18 14.67 15.78
CA HIS A 65 8.47 14.20 16.28
C HIS A 65 9.03 13.00 15.47
N LYS A 66 8.16 12.09 15.01
CA LYS A 66 8.59 10.95 14.19
C LYS A 66 8.82 11.36 12.73
N ILE A 67 8.07 12.34 12.24
CA ILE A 67 8.17 12.85 10.87
C ILE A 67 9.52 13.56 10.66
N LYS A 68 9.96 14.39 11.61
CA LYS A 68 11.26 15.09 11.52
C LYS A 68 12.48 14.15 11.53
N GLN A 69 12.31 12.91 12.01
CA GLN A 69 13.36 11.88 12.07
C GLN A 69 13.43 11.01 10.81
N LEU A 70 12.57 11.25 9.81
CA LEU A 70 12.54 10.46 8.60
C LEU A 70 13.83 10.63 7.80
N SER A 71 14.36 9.51 7.32
CA SER A 71 15.50 9.52 6.40
C SER A 71 15.14 10.20 5.08
N TRP A 72 16.17 10.66 4.34
CA TRP A 72 15.98 11.19 2.98
C TRP A 72 15.25 10.19 2.06
N LYS A 73 15.55 8.89 2.16
CA LYS A 73 14.86 7.84 1.38
C LYS A 73 13.36 7.75 1.70
N SER A 74 12.97 8.04 2.94
CA SER A 74 11.57 8.08 3.35
C SER A 74 10.88 9.33 2.85
N TRP A 75 11.54 10.49 2.93
CA TRP A 75 11.02 11.75 2.38
C TRP A 75 10.86 11.69 0.87
N SER A 76 11.85 11.17 0.14
CA SER A 76 11.77 11.02 -1.31
C SER A 76 10.61 10.10 -1.72
N ALA A 77 10.35 9.03 -0.96
CA ALA A 77 9.19 8.17 -1.18
C ALA A 77 7.86 8.92 -0.94
N ILE A 78 7.78 9.74 0.11
CA ILE A 78 6.58 10.58 0.38
C ILE A 78 6.33 11.58 -0.75
N VAL A 79 7.38 12.25 -1.22
CA VAL A 79 7.29 13.17 -2.37
C VAL A 79 6.87 12.41 -3.63
N TRP A 80 7.43 11.22 -3.88
CA TRP A 80 7.05 10.38 -5.02
C TRP A 80 5.57 10.02 -5.03
N VAL A 81 5.02 9.51 -3.92
CA VAL A 81 3.59 9.15 -3.86
C VAL A 81 2.68 10.37 -3.93
N SER A 82 3.16 11.55 -3.54
CA SER A 82 2.41 12.80 -3.65
C SER A 82 2.39 13.26 -5.10
N ILE A 83 3.52 13.24 -5.80
CA ILE A 83 3.62 13.62 -7.22
C ILE A 83 2.89 12.61 -8.11
N PHE A 84 3.30 11.34 -8.11
CA PHE A 84 2.71 10.36 -9.02
C PHE A 84 1.30 9.99 -8.57
N GLY A 85 1.11 9.61 -7.31
CA GLY A 85 -0.19 9.14 -6.84
C GLY A 85 -1.19 10.25 -6.56
N GLY A 86 -0.74 11.42 -6.08
CA GLY A 86 -1.62 12.54 -5.71
C GLY A 86 -1.88 13.50 -6.86
N VAL A 87 -0.81 13.97 -7.53
CA VAL A 87 -0.88 14.99 -8.57
C VAL A 87 -1.14 14.35 -9.94
N ILE A 88 -0.13 13.70 -10.52
CA ILE A 88 -0.13 13.25 -11.91
C ILE A 88 -1.24 12.23 -12.12
N GLY A 89 -1.25 11.15 -11.34
CA GLY A 89 -2.21 10.06 -11.49
C GLY A 89 -3.66 10.52 -11.31
N THR A 90 -3.94 11.34 -10.29
CA THR A 90 -5.31 11.84 -10.05
C THR A 90 -5.74 12.85 -11.11
N ILE A 91 -4.86 13.76 -11.56
CA ILE A 91 -5.20 14.70 -12.63
C ILE A 91 -5.44 13.95 -13.94
N THR A 92 -4.54 13.04 -14.33
CA THR A 92 -4.68 12.34 -15.61
C THR A 92 -5.88 11.40 -15.62
N ILE A 93 -6.17 10.67 -14.53
CA ILE A 93 -7.39 9.85 -14.51
C ILE A 93 -8.66 10.70 -14.55
N THR A 94 -8.67 11.87 -13.89
CA THR A 94 -9.80 12.81 -13.95
C THR A 94 -9.98 13.33 -15.37
N LYS A 95 -8.90 13.75 -16.05
CA LYS A 95 -8.93 14.16 -17.46
C LYS A 95 -9.42 13.04 -18.37
N ALA A 96 -8.98 11.80 -18.16
CA ALA A 96 -9.40 10.66 -18.96
C ALA A 96 -10.91 10.41 -18.82
N PHE A 97 -11.47 10.49 -17.61
CA PHE A 97 -12.91 10.39 -17.41
C PHE A 97 -13.70 11.55 -18.03
N PHE A 98 -13.18 12.78 -17.98
CA PHE A 98 -13.82 13.92 -18.65
C PHE A 98 -13.81 13.77 -20.17
N ALA A 99 -12.68 13.34 -20.74
CA ALA A 99 -12.56 13.06 -22.17
C ALA A 99 -13.55 11.96 -22.61
N ALA A 100 -13.81 10.97 -21.74
CA ALA A 100 -14.85 9.96 -22.01
C ALA A 100 -16.28 10.56 -22.04
N ILE A 101 -16.58 11.55 -21.19
CA ILE A 101 -17.86 12.29 -21.24
C ILE A 101 -17.96 13.12 -22.52
N TYR A 102 -16.87 13.74 -22.96
CA TYR A 102 -16.84 14.53 -24.19
C TYR A 102 -16.85 13.68 -25.48
N GLY A 103 -16.82 12.36 -25.37
CA GLY A 103 -16.84 11.44 -26.51
C GLY A 103 -15.49 11.28 -27.22
N GLU A 104 -14.39 11.77 -26.67
CA GLU A 104 -13.03 11.55 -27.20
C GLU A 104 -12.59 10.09 -27.05
N THR A 105 -13.06 9.41 -26.00
CA THR A 105 -12.83 7.99 -25.77
C THR A 105 -14.01 7.36 -25.04
N THR A 106 -13.94 6.07 -24.73
CA THR A 106 -14.96 5.39 -23.92
C THR A 106 -14.50 5.25 -22.47
N PHE A 107 -15.46 5.22 -21.53
CA PHE A 107 -15.18 4.82 -20.15
C PHE A 107 -14.51 3.45 -20.06
N ALA A 108 -14.87 2.55 -20.98
CA ALA A 108 -14.29 1.23 -21.08
C ALA A 108 -12.77 1.30 -21.36
N THR A 109 -12.34 2.11 -22.32
CA THR A 109 -10.92 2.33 -22.64
C THR A 109 -10.14 2.88 -21.44
N VAL A 110 -10.70 3.89 -20.77
CA VAL A 110 -10.07 4.50 -19.57
C VAL A 110 -9.88 3.45 -18.47
N ILE A 111 -10.93 2.68 -18.17
CA ILE A 111 -10.89 1.63 -17.15
C ILE A 111 -9.90 0.53 -17.54
N LEU A 112 -9.86 0.14 -18.81
CA LEU A 112 -8.95 -0.90 -19.30
C LEU A 112 -7.50 -0.51 -19.06
N LEU A 113 -7.10 0.67 -19.54
CA LEU A 113 -5.73 1.12 -19.46
C LEU A 113 -5.30 1.29 -18.00
N GLN A 114 -6.22 1.71 -17.13
CA GLN A 114 -5.98 1.72 -15.68
C GLN A 114 -5.68 0.32 -15.12
N LYS A 115 -6.26 -0.77 -15.67
CA LYS A 115 -5.97 -2.15 -15.22
C LYS A 115 -4.57 -2.64 -15.57
N LEU A 116 -3.76 -1.87 -16.29
CA LEU A 116 -2.33 -2.11 -16.43
C LEU A 116 -1.54 -1.78 -15.15
N GLN A 117 -2.15 -1.11 -14.16
CA GLN A 117 -1.49 -0.75 -12.91
C GLN A 117 -0.72 -1.90 -12.23
N PRO A 118 -1.27 -3.14 -12.10
CA PRO A 118 -0.56 -4.24 -11.46
C PRO A 118 0.73 -4.63 -12.18
N PHE A 119 0.80 -4.47 -13.50
CA PHE A 119 2.02 -4.74 -14.26
C PHE A 119 3.17 -3.83 -13.78
N PHE A 120 2.92 -2.51 -13.72
CA PHE A 120 3.90 -1.54 -13.24
C PHE A 120 4.27 -1.77 -11.77
N ALA A 121 3.26 -1.99 -10.92
CA ALA A 121 3.48 -2.21 -9.50
C ALA A 121 4.30 -3.48 -9.21
N LEU A 122 4.05 -4.59 -9.92
CA LEU A 122 4.79 -5.84 -9.73
C LEU A 122 6.26 -5.70 -10.15
N ILE A 123 6.54 -5.07 -11.29
CA ILE A 123 7.91 -4.81 -11.76
C ILE A 123 8.65 -3.92 -10.74
N MET A 124 8.02 -2.82 -10.33
CA MET A 124 8.63 -1.89 -9.38
C MET A 124 8.78 -2.51 -7.99
N ALA A 125 7.85 -3.34 -7.52
CA ALA A 125 7.97 -4.06 -6.25
C ALA A 125 9.15 -5.04 -6.27
N ALA A 126 9.37 -5.73 -7.39
CA ALA A 126 10.53 -6.61 -7.57
C ALA A 126 11.86 -5.84 -7.57
N ILE A 127 11.92 -4.66 -8.20
CA ILE A 127 13.17 -3.87 -8.31
C ILE A 127 13.45 -3.07 -7.03
N ILE A 128 12.45 -2.35 -6.52
CA ILE A 128 12.61 -1.35 -5.45
C ILE A 128 12.54 -2.00 -4.07
N LEU A 129 11.53 -2.85 -3.83
CA LEU A 129 11.30 -3.50 -2.55
C LEU A 129 11.93 -4.90 -2.48
N LYS A 130 12.47 -5.39 -3.60
CA LYS A 130 13.06 -6.73 -3.72
C LYS A 130 12.07 -7.84 -3.32
N GLU A 131 10.78 -7.62 -3.59
CA GLU A 131 9.75 -8.63 -3.35
C GLU A 131 10.00 -9.85 -4.26
N LYS A 132 10.13 -11.03 -3.65
CA LYS A 132 10.29 -12.29 -4.37
C LYS A 132 8.98 -13.05 -4.34
N LEU A 133 8.41 -13.27 -5.52
CA LEU A 133 7.09 -13.88 -5.68
C LEU A 133 7.22 -15.31 -6.21
N SER A 134 6.34 -16.20 -5.76
CA SER A 134 6.33 -17.59 -6.20
C SER A 134 5.75 -17.71 -7.61
N LYS A 135 6.08 -18.78 -8.35
CA LYS A 135 5.43 -19.08 -9.64
C LYS A 135 3.90 -19.19 -9.49
N ARG A 136 3.44 -19.72 -8.34
CA ARG A 136 2.03 -19.81 -7.98
C ARG A 136 1.39 -18.44 -7.85
N PHE A 137 2.07 -17.47 -7.22
CA PHE A 137 1.58 -16.09 -7.14
C PHE A 137 1.34 -15.52 -8.54
N TYR A 138 2.31 -15.62 -9.45
CA TYR A 138 2.18 -15.07 -10.80
C TYR A 138 1.02 -15.70 -11.59
N PHE A 139 0.83 -17.01 -11.47
CA PHE A 139 -0.32 -17.70 -12.07
C PHE A 139 -1.65 -17.08 -11.61
N TRP A 140 -1.85 -16.93 -10.30
CA TRP A 140 -3.09 -16.33 -9.77
C TRP A 140 -3.21 -14.84 -10.08
N ALA A 141 -2.09 -14.10 -10.13
CA ALA A 141 -2.09 -12.68 -10.47
C ALA A 141 -2.51 -12.45 -11.92
N VAL A 142 -1.98 -13.21 -12.88
CA VAL A 142 -2.39 -13.16 -14.29
C VAL A 142 -3.87 -13.52 -14.43
N LEU A 143 -4.31 -14.60 -13.76
CA LEU A 143 -5.71 -14.99 -13.78
C LEU A 143 -6.64 -13.93 -13.16
N ALA A 144 -6.20 -13.23 -12.11
CA ALA A 144 -6.94 -12.12 -11.50
C ALA A 144 -7.07 -10.93 -12.45
N VAL A 145 -6.01 -10.58 -13.19
CA VAL A 145 -6.06 -9.50 -14.19
C VAL A 145 -7.04 -9.85 -15.32
N ILE A 146 -6.97 -11.09 -15.85
CA ILE A 146 -7.89 -11.58 -16.87
C ILE A 146 -9.34 -11.57 -16.34
N ALA A 147 -9.57 -12.08 -15.13
CA ALA A 147 -10.91 -12.09 -14.54
C ALA A 147 -11.45 -10.67 -14.29
N GLY A 148 -10.62 -9.76 -13.77
CA GLY A 148 -10.99 -8.36 -13.57
C GLY A 148 -11.29 -7.63 -14.89
N TYR A 149 -10.59 -7.97 -15.95
CA TYR A 149 -10.88 -7.50 -17.31
C TYR A 149 -12.24 -8.00 -17.79
N VAL A 150 -12.47 -9.31 -17.77
CA VAL A 150 -13.75 -9.91 -18.22
C VAL A 150 -14.92 -9.33 -17.42
N LEU A 151 -14.70 -9.03 -16.15
CA LEU A 151 -15.70 -8.43 -15.29
C LEU A 151 -16.09 -7.02 -15.74
N ALA A 152 -15.10 -6.20 -16.08
CA ALA A 152 -15.30 -4.82 -16.52
C ALA A 152 -15.99 -4.71 -17.89
N PHE A 153 -15.77 -5.68 -18.80
CA PHE A 153 -16.19 -5.56 -20.21
C PHE A 153 -17.25 -6.58 -20.66
N GLY A 154 -17.46 -7.67 -19.93
CA GLY A 154 -18.52 -8.64 -20.20
C GLY A 154 -18.52 -9.20 -21.63
N LYS A 155 -19.71 -9.32 -22.23
CA LYS A 155 -19.94 -9.85 -23.60
C LYS A 155 -19.72 -8.84 -24.70
N SER A 156 -19.68 -7.54 -24.38
CA SER A 156 -19.42 -6.48 -25.35
C SER A 156 -18.11 -6.69 -26.08
N GLY A 157 -17.19 -7.47 -25.47
CA GLY A 157 -15.85 -7.63 -25.96
C GLY A 157 -15.12 -6.28 -25.91
N LEU A 158 -13.84 -6.30 -26.19
CA LEU A 158 -13.08 -5.09 -26.37
C LEU A 158 -12.43 -5.20 -27.73
N ASN A 159 -12.63 -4.22 -28.58
CA ASN A 159 -11.85 -4.16 -29.80
C ASN A 159 -10.50 -3.55 -29.45
N ILE A 160 -9.59 -4.38 -28.91
CA ILE A 160 -8.25 -3.93 -28.49
C ILE A 160 -7.51 -3.26 -29.66
N LEU A 161 -7.85 -3.67 -30.88
CA LEU A 161 -7.31 -3.13 -32.13
C LEU A 161 -7.76 -1.68 -32.42
N GLU A 162 -8.85 -1.22 -31.81
CA GLU A 162 -9.33 0.18 -31.92
C GLU A 162 -8.74 1.10 -30.85
N ILE A 163 -7.94 0.58 -29.92
CA ILE A 163 -7.33 1.41 -28.88
C ILE A 163 -6.10 2.11 -29.45
N ASP A 164 -6.28 3.39 -29.78
CA ASP A 164 -5.15 4.28 -30.01
C ASP A 164 -4.62 4.84 -28.68
N ILE A 165 -3.52 4.27 -28.20
CA ILE A 165 -2.84 4.72 -26.96
C ILE A 165 -2.28 6.14 -27.12
N TRP A 166 -2.01 6.58 -28.36
CA TRP A 166 -1.46 7.90 -28.65
C TRP A 166 -2.54 8.98 -28.65
N HIS A 167 -3.81 8.58 -28.65
CA HIS A 167 -4.91 9.48 -28.37
C HIS A 167 -4.80 10.04 -26.93
N HIS A 168 -4.95 11.36 -26.77
CA HIS A 168 -4.68 12.08 -25.52
C HIS A 168 -5.39 11.46 -24.30
N ALA A 169 -6.66 11.09 -24.44
CA ALA A 169 -7.46 10.50 -23.36
C ALA A 169 -6.96 9.11 -22.90
N ALA A 170 -6.57 8.26 -23.86
CA ALA A 170 -6.01 6.94 -23.58
C ALA A 170 -4.63 7.07 -22.92
N PHE A 171 -3.80 7.98 -23.42
CA PHE A 171 -2.49 8.28 -22.84
C PHE A 171 -2.59 8.74 -21.38
N TYR A 172 -3.59 9.56 -21.04
CA TYR A 172 -3.84 9.96 -19.65
C TYR A 172 -4.17 8.78 -18.72
N ALA A 173 -5.00 7.83 -19.18
CA ALA A 173 -5.33 6.63 -18.40
C ALA A 173 -4.09 5.71 -18.22
N PHE A 174 -3.25 5.60 -19.24
CA PHE A 174 -1.98 4.87 -19.16
C PHE A 174 -1.01 5.51 -18.15
N ILE A 175 -0.84 6.84 -18.18
CA ILE A 175 -0.04 7.57 -17.19
C ILE A 175 -0.59 7.35 -15.78
N ALA A 176 -1.92 7.37 -15.61
CA ALA A 176 -2.54 7.11 -14.32
C ALA A 176 -2.20 5.69 -13.81
N ALA A 177 -2.25 4.69 -14.68
CA ALA A 177 -1.90 3.31 -14.33
C ALA A 177 -0.47 3.17 -13.81
N PHE A 178 0.52 3.76 -14.51
CA PHE A 178 1.90 3.82 -14.04
C PHE A 178 2.03 4.57 -12.71
N SER A 179 1.37 5.73 -12.62
CA SER A 179 1.46 6.63 -11.48
C SER A 179 0.92 6.00 -10.20
N PHE A 180 -0.24 5.34 -10.27
CA PHE A 180 -0.82 4.62 -9.13
C PHE A 180 0.00 3.36 -8.79
N GLY A 181 0.47 2.61 -9.80
CA GLY A 181 1.27 1.40 -9.58
C GLY A 181 2.60 1.69 -8.90
N SER A 182 3.29 2.74 -9.33
CA SER A 182 4.51 3.23 -8.67
C SER A 182 4.23 3.71 -7.25
N SER A 183 3.09 4.37 -7.04
CA SER A 183 2.69 4.89 -5.72
C SER A 183 2.33 3.80 -4.72
N THR A 184 1.83 2.65 -5.17
CA THR A 184 1.67 1.46 -4.32
C THR A 184 3.02 1.01 -3.75
N VAL A 185 4.06 0.97 -4.58
CA VAL A 185 5.40 0.47 -4.20
C VAL A 185 6.11 1.44 -3.26
N PHE A 186 6.17 2.73 -3.60
CA PHE A 186 6.73 3.74 -2.70
C PHE A 186 5.86 3.93 -1.46
N GLY A 187 4.53 3.82 -1.60
CA GLY A 187 3.60 3.80 -0.48
C GLY A 187 3.93 2.72 0.54
N LYS A 188 4.24 1.51 0.07
CA LYS A 188 4.66 0.39 0.90
C LYS A 188 5.96 0.69 1.65
N ARG A 189 6.92 1.32 0.98
CA ARG A 189 8.18 1.77 1.59
C ARG A 189 7.92 2.75 2.74
N ILE A 190 7.01 3.71 2.56
CA ILE A 190 6.71 4.70 3.60
C ILE A 190 6.07 4.04 4.83
N VAL A 191 5.02 3.23 4.64
CA VAL A 191 4.26 2.65 5.77
C VAL A 191 5.02 1.59 6.56
N ASN A 192 6.20 1.17 6.08
CA ASN A 192 7.12 0.34 6.84
C ASN A 192 7.85 1.14 7.94
N HIS A 193 8.07 2.44 7.72
CA HIS A 193 8.83 3.31 8.61
C HIS A 193 7.97 4.38 9.31
N LEU A 194 6.86 4.78 8.71
CA LEU A 194 5.93 5.76 9.25
C LEU A 194 4.55 5.13 9.50
N ASN A 195 3.80 5.67 10.46
CA ASN A 195 2.42 5.25 10.69
C ASN A 195 1.52 5.62 9.49
N PHE A 196 0.66 4.69 9.09
CA PHE A 196 -0.23 4.83 7.93
C PHE A 196 -1.10 6.08 7.96
N LYS A 197 -1.53 6.53 9.15
CA LYS A 197 -2.33 7.77 9.32
C LYS A 197 -1.54 9.00 8.88
N SER A 198 -0.32 9.13 9.37
CA SER A 198 0.58 10.23 9.03
C SER A 198 1.06 10.14 7.58
N THR A 199 1.24 8.92 7.05
CA THR A 199 1.51 8.70 5.63
C THR A 199 0.41 9.27 4.74
N ALA A 200 -0.86 8.95 5.04
CA ALA A 200 -1.99 9.51 4.31
C ALA A 200 -2.00 11.05 4.40
N ALA A 201 -1.89 11.59 5.62
CA ALA A 201 -1.92 13.03 5.86
C ALA A 201 -0.81 13.78 5.12
N LEU A 202 0.44 13.30 5.16
CA LEU A 202 1.58 13.92 4.45
C LEU A 202 1.39 13.88 2.94
N ARG A 203 0.90 12.76 2.38
CA ARG A 203 0.59 12.67 0.95
C ARG A 203 -0.43 13.73 0.55
N PHE A 204 -1.53 13.86 1.28
CA PHE A 204 -2.55 14.87 1.00
C PHE A 204 -1.99 16.29 1.14
N GLY A 205 -1.21 16.58 2.17
CA GLY A 205 -0.62 17.91 2.38
C GLY A 205 0.34 18.32 1.28
N ILE A 206 1.31 17.46 0.93
CA ILE A 206 2.28 17.76 -0.12
C ILE A 206 1.59 17.84 -1.48
N THR A 207 0.63 16.95 -1.77
CA THR A 207 -0.17 17.03 -2.99
C THR A 207 -0.90 18.36 -3.07
N THR A 208 -1.58 18.77 -1.99
CA THR A 208 -2.29 20.06 -1.92
C THR A 208 -1.37 21.23 -2.25
N LEU A 209 -0.17 21.27 -1.67
CA LEU A 209 0.80 22.33 -1.93
C LEU A 209 1.24 22.36 -3.40
N ILE A 210 1.50 21.20 -4.01
CA ILE A 210 1.93 21.12 -5.40
C ILE A 210 0.79 21.53 -6.33
N VAL A 211 -0.42 20.97 -6.14
CA VAL A 211 -1.56 21.30 -7.00
C VAL A 211 -2.01 22.75 -6.80
N PHE A 212 -1.86 23.32 -5.60
CA PHE A 212 -2.11 24.74 -5.35
C PHE A 212 -1.28 25.63 -6.28
N VAL A 213 0.02 25.35 -6.38
CA VAL A 213 0.91 26.08 -7.30
C VAL A 213 0.42 25.91 -8.75
N ILE A 214 0.03 24.69 -9.15
CA ILE A 214 -0.49 24.44 -10.50
C ILE A 214 -1.75 25.27 -10.78
N VAL A 215 -2.75 25.28 -9.89
CA VAL A 215 -4.02 26.01 -10.11
C VAL A 215 -3.85 27.53 -10.05
N LEU A 216 -2.83 28.03 -9.34
CA LEU A 216 -2.44 29.44 -9.41
C LEU A 216 -1.89 29.80 -10.79
N PHE A 217 -0.96 28.99 -11.31
CA PHE A 217 -0.35 29.25 -12.62
C PHE A 217 -1.31 29.08 -13.79
N THR A 218 -2.22 28.11 -13.74
CA THR A 218 -3.22 27.91 -14.81
C THR A 218 -4.40 28.87 -14.71
N GLY A 219 -4.55 29.59 -13.59
CA GLY A 219 -5.72 30.42 -13.31
C GLY A 219 -6.99 29.62 -12.98
N ASP A 220 -6.89 28.29 -12.85
CA ASP A 220 -8.06 27.45 -12.55
C ASP A 220 -8.65 27.74 -11.17
N ILE A 221 -7.86 28.31 -10.24
CA ILE A 221 -8.34 28.71 -8.91
C ILE A 221 -9.51 29.69 -8.97
N TYR A 222 -9.59 30.54 -9.99
CA TYR A 222 -10.66 31.53 -10.12
C TYR A 222 -12.02 30.89 -10.46
N LYS A 223 -12.02 29.66 -10.98
CA LYS A 223 -13.24 28.90 -11.26
C LYS A 223 -13.88 28.29 -10.00
N VAL A 224 -13.28 28.47 -8.82
CA VAL A 224 -13.93 28.16 -7.53
C VAL A 224 -15.29 28.87 -7.42
N ASN A 225 -15.41 30.09 -7.97
CA ASN A 225 -16.67 30.84 -7.94
C ASN A 225 -17.79 30.19 -8.78
N ASN A 226 -17.46 29.24 -9.65
CA ASN A 226 -18.43 28.50 -10.47
C ASN A 226 -18.92 27.21 -9.79
N LEU A 227 -18.42 26.88 -8.59
CA LEU A 227 -18.85 25.69 -7.85
C LEU A 227 -20.29 25.86 -7.37
N THR A 228 -21.15 24.93 -7.77
CA THR A 228 -22.52 24.83 -7.27
C THR A 228 -22.56 24.11 -5.92
N THR A 229 -23.69 24.20 -5.22
CA THR A 229 -23.95 23.40 -4.01
C THR A 229 -23.78 21.90 -4.27
N THR A 230 -24.16 21.43 -5.46
CA THR A 230 -23.97 20.04 -5.88
C THR A 230 -22.49 19.68 -5.94
N HIS A 231 -21.64 20.53 -6.50
CA HIS A 231 -20.19 20.29 -6.55
C HIS A 231 -19.58 20.19 -5.15
N TRP A 232 -19.96 21.07 -4.22
CA TRP A 232 -19.50 21.00 -2.83
C TRP A 232 -19.95 19.71 -2.12
N ASN A 233 -21.21 19.31 -2.31
CA ASN A 233 -21.73 18.06 -1.73
C ASN A 233 -20.98 16.84 -2.27
N LEU A 234 -20.69 16.80 -3.58
CA LEU A 234 -19.92 15.73 -4.19
C LEU A 234 -18.46 15.73 -3.71
N LEU A 235 -17.84 16.89 -3.52
CA LEU A 235 -16.48 16.98 -2.97
C LEU A 235 -16.40 16.44 -1.53
N ILE A 236 -17.38 16.78 -0.69
CA ILE A 236 -17.48 16.24 0.68
C ILE A 236 -17.66 14.71 0.62
N LEU A 237 -18.52 14.23 -0.28
CA LEU A 237 -18.72 12.80 -0.49
C LEU A 237 -17.42 12.10 -0.89
N ILE A 238 -16.65 12.66 -1.84
CA ILE A 238 -15.33 12.14 -2.22
C ILE A 238 -14.41 12.07 -1.00
N VAL A 239 -14.26 13.15 -0.23
CA VAL A 239 -13.35 13.20 0.92
C VAL A 239 -13.63 12.07 1.92
N PHE A 240 -14.91 11.82 2.22
CA PHE A 240 -15.34 10.78 3.17
C PHE A 240 -15.63 9.42 2.52
N THR A 241 -15.31 9.24 1.24
CA THR A 241 -15.36 7.93 0.57
C THR A 241 -14.03 7.64 -0.13
N SER A 242 -13.89 8.00 -1.41
CA SER A 242 -12.76 7.69 -2.29
C SER A 242 -11.47 8.47 -2.04
N GLY A 243 -11.56 9.62 -1.38
CA GLY A 243 -10.44 10.49 -1.05
C GLY A 243 -9.74 10.07 0.24
N ALA A 244 -9.89 10.87 1.29
CA ALA A 244 -9.17 10.70 2.55
C ALA A 244 -9.50 9.35 3.23
N MET A 245 -10.77 8.94 3.24
CA MET A 245 -11.20 7.69 3.88
C MET A 245 -10.65 6.44 3.18
N ALA A 246 -10.76 6.33 1.85
CA ALA A 246 -10.16 5.24 1.10
C ALA A 246 -8.64 5.18 1.30
N MET A 247 -7.95 6.33 1.25
CA MET A 247 -6.51 6.38 1.45
C MET A 247 -6.07 5.96 2.86
N PHE A 248 -6.89 6.24 3.88
CA PHE A 248 -6.67 5.74 5.24
C PHE A 248 -6.72 4.22 5.30
N PHE A 249 -7.77 3.60 4.74
CA PHE A 249 -7.89 2.14 4.66
C PHE A 249 -6.79 1.52 3.80
N TYR A 250 -6.45 2.18 2.70
CA TYR A 250 -5.42 1.73 1.78
C TYR A 250 -4.07 1.62 2.47
N TYR A 251 -3.58 2.70 3.09
CA TYR A 251 -2.30 2.65 3.79
C TYR A 251 -2.34 1.76 5.04
N MET A 252 -3.49 1.64 5.70
CA MET A 252 -3.69 0.67 6.78
C MET A 252 -3.50 -0.77 6.27
N GLY A 253 -4.04 -1.08 5.09
CA GLY A 253 -3.89 -2.36 4.42
C GLY A 253 -2.46 -2.60 3.97
N LEU A 254 -1.89 -1.63 3.26
CA LEU A 254 -0.55 -1.68 2.66
C LEU A 254 0.55 -1.86 3.71
N ARG A 255 0.35 -1.36 4.94
CA ARG A 255 1.26 -1.64 6.06
C ARG A 255 1.37 -3.13 6.37
N ARG A 256 0.34 -3.91 6.11
CA ARG A 256 0.21 -5.32 6.50
C ARG A 256 0.39 -6.32 5.37
N VAL A 257 0.24 -5.89 4.12
CA VAL A 257 0.42 -6.73 2.93
C VAL A 257 1.62 -6.27 2.09
N PRO A 258 2.28 -7.16 1.33
CA PRO A 258 3.23 -6.78 0.28
C PRO A 258 2.60 -5.85 -0.76
N ALA A 259 3.40 -5.02 -1.43
CA ALA A 259 2.94 -4.14 -2.50
C ALA A 259 2.36 -4.97 -3.67
N SER A 260 2.99 -6.10 -3.98
CA SER A 260 2.52 -7.02 -5.04
C SER A 260 1.16 -7.62 -4.73
N ILE A 261 0.83 -7.84 -3.45
CA ILE A 261 -0.50 -8.32 -3.07
C ILE A 261 -1.52 -7.20 -3.10
N ALA A 262 -1.16 -6.03 -2.56
CA ALA A 262 -2.04 -4.87 -2.56
C ALA A 262 -2.52 -4.53 -3.98
N THR A 263 -1.60 -4.42 -4.94
CA THR A 263 -1.96 -4.03 -6.32
C THR A 263 -2.90 -5.02 -7.01
N ILE A 264 -2.84 -6.31 -6.68
CA ILE A 264 -3.80 -7.28 -7.23
C ILE A 264 -5.13 -7.19 -6.51
N LEU A 265 -5.14 -6.99 -5.19
CA LEU A 265 -6.37 -6.79 -4.43
C LEU A 265 -7.10 -5.49 -4.78
N GLU A 266 -6.41 -4.50 -5.34
CA GLU A 266 -7.03 -3.31 -5.94
C GLU A 266 -7.93 -3.66 -7.14
N LEU A 267 -7.77 -4.83 -7.77
CA LEU A 267 -8.73 -5.38 -8.73
C LEU A 267 -10.07 -5.78 -8.08
N PHE A 268 -10.27 -5.57 -6.78
CA PHE A 268 -11.60 -5.58 -6.20
C PHE A 268 -12.45 -4.38 -6.67
N TRP A 269 -11.82 -3.36 -7.25
CA TRP A 269 -12.49 -2.24 -7.88
C TRP A 269 -13.50 -2.68 -8.96
N PRO A 270 -13.15 -3.42 -10.02
CA PRO A 270 -14.13 -3.84 -11.03
C PRO A 270 -15.22 -4.74 -10.43
N PHE A 271 -14.89 -5.55 -9.42
CA PHE A 271 -15.88 -6.37 -8.72
C PHE A 271 -16.91 -5.54 -7.96
N SER A 272 -16.48 -4.52 -7.24
CA SER A 272 -17.40 -3.62 -6.54
C SER A 272 -18.17 -2.72 -7.51
N ALA A 273 -17.53 -2.24 -8.58
CA ALA A 273 -18.15 -1.41 -9.61
C ALA A 273 -19.38 -2.09 -10.23
N ILE A 274 -19.26 -3.36 -10.62
CA ILE A 274 -20.38 -4.08 -11.24
C ILE A 274 -21.55 -4.35 -10.27
N ILE A 275 -21.25 -4.53 -8.98
CA ILE A 275 -22.28 -4.71 -7.95
C ILE A 275 -23.00 -3.38 -7.74
N LEU A 276 -22.26 -2.28 -7.67
CA LEU A 276 -22.84 -0.95 -7.56
C LEU A 276 -23.68 -0.60 -8.79
N ASP A 277 -23.23 -0.96 -9.99
CA ASP A 277 -23.98 -0.75 -11.24
C ASP A 277 -25.31 -1.54 -11.23
N TYR A 278 -25.31 -2.78 -10.76
CA TYR A 278 -26.54 -3.53 -10.54
C TYR A 278 -27.46 -2.87 -9.49
N LEU A 279 -26.91 -2.41 -8.36
CA LEU A 279 -27.71 -1.83 -7.27
C LEU A 279 -28.34 -0.48 -7.67
N ILE A 280 -27.56 0.36 -8.34
CA ILE A 280 -27.89 1.75 -8.70
C ILE A 280 -28.66 1.79 -10.03
N ASN A 281 -28.14 1.16 -11.08
CA ASN A 281 -28.66 1.26 -12.45
C ASN A 281 -29.51 0.05 -12.86
N LYS A 282 -29.61 -1.00 -12.03
CA LYS A 282 -30.35 -2.25 -12.31
C LYS A 282 -29.81 -3.05 -13.51
N ASN A 283 -28.57 -2.81 -13.92
CA ASN A 283 -27.90 -3.57 -14.98
C ASN A 283 -27.59 -4.99 -14.51
N VAL A 284 -28.15 -6.00 -15.19
CA VAL A 284 -28.00 -7.41 -14.81
C VAL A 284 -26.68 -7.97 -15.37
N LEU A 285 -25.95 -8.65 -14.50
CA LEU A 285 -24.73 -9.35 -14.85
C LEU A 285 -25.00 -10.52 -15.79
N ASN A 286 -24.22 -10.61 -16.86
CA ASN A 286 -24.26 -11.81 -17.69
C ASN A 286 -23.51 -12.98 -17.03
N THR A 287 -23.78 -14.19 -17.50
CA THR A 287 -23.19 -15.43 -16.96
C THR A 287 -21.66 -15.41 -16.96
N VAL A 288 -21.03 -14.83 -17.98
CA VAL A 288 -19.56 -14.73 -18.09
C VAL A 288 -19.00 -13.82 -16.99
N GLN A 289 -19.64 -12.69 -16.72
CA GLN A 289 -19.26 -11.79 -15.63
C GLN A 289 -19.42 -12.45 -14.25
N ILE A 290 -20.48 -13.25 -14.04
CA ILE A 290 -20.67 -14.00 -12.78
C ILE A 290 -19.52 -14.99 -12.57
N PHE A 291 -19.16 -15.77 -13.60
CA PHE A 291 -18.01 -16.69 -13.50
C PHE A 291 -16.70 -15.94 -13.28
N ALA A 292 -16.46 -14.82 -13.98
CA ALA A 292 -15.28 -14.00 -13.77
C ALA A 292 -15.20 -13.44 -12.34
N ALA A 293 -16.34 -13.02 -11.77
CA ALA A 293 -16.42 -12.57 -10.38
C ALA A 293 -16.00 -13.66 -9.40
N LEU A 294 -16.49 -14.89 -9.58
CA LEU A 294 -16.14 -16.04 -8.75
C LEU A 294 -14.65 -16.40 -8.88
N ILE A 295 -14.12 -16.42 -10.10
CA ILE A 295 -12.69 -16.67 -10.36
C ILE A 295 -11.85 -15.61 -9.66
N LEU A 296 -12.22 -14.34 -9.76
CA LEU A 296 -11.49 -13.23 -9.15
C LEU A 296 -11.43 -13.37 -7.62
N LEU A 297 -12.54 -13.74 -6.96
CA LEU A 297 -12.57 -14.01 -5.52
C LEU A 297 -11.69 -15.20 -5.13
N ILE A 298 -11.66 -16.26 -5.94
CA ILE A 298 -10.75 -17.40 -5.74
C ILE A 298 -9.29 -16.94 -5.87
N CYS A 299 -8.97 -16.12 -6.88
CA CYS A 299 -7.63 -15.57 -7.06
C CYS A 299 -7.20 -14.75 -5.84
N PHE A 300 -8.07 -13.87 -5.32
CA PHE A 300 -7.77 -13.11 -4.09
C PHE A 300 -7.48 -14.03 -2.91
N TYR A 301 -8.31 -15.04 -2.68
CA TYR A 301 -8.07 -16.01 -1.61
C TYR A 301 -6.68 -16.68 -1.73
N GLN A 302 -6.31 -17.11 -2.94
CA GLN A 302 -5.04 -17.77 -3.20
C GLN A 302 -3.84 -16.82 -3.02
N ILE A 303 -3.95 -15.60 -3.53
CA ILE A 303 -2.91 -14.56 -3.44
C ILE A 303 -2.70 -14.12 -1.98
N ILE A 304 -3.76 -13.96 -1.21
CA ILE A 304 -3.68 -13.66 0.23
C ILE A 304 -2.90 -14.77 0.96
N GLY A 305 -3.09 -16.03 0.55
CA GLY A 305 -2.33 -17.17 1.06
C GLY A 305 -0.82 -17.11 0.81
N GLU A 306 -0.40 -16.44 -0.27
CA GLU A 306 1.01 -16.25 -0.63
C GLU A 306 1.69 -15.10 0.15
N GLY A 307 0.93 -14.24 0.85
CA GLY A 307 1.45 -13.03 1.52
C GLY A 307 2.33 -13.24 2.74
N ARG A 308 2.86 -14.45 2.94
CA ARG A 308 3.77 -14.73 4.04
C ARG A 308 5.11 -14.05 3.75
N LEU A 309 5.68 -13.38 4.74
CA LEU A 309 7.08 -12.89 4.74
C LEU A 309 8.11 -14.04 4.76
N LYS A 310 7.81 -15.18 4.12
CA LYS A 310 8.71 -16.33 4.07
C LYS A 310 9.83 -16.02 3.09
N GLY A 311 11.06 -16.04 3.59
CA GLY A 311 12.24 -16.16 2.73
C GLY A 311 12.93 -14.85 2.35
N LEU A 312 12.64 -13.74 3.04
CA LEU A 312 13.60 -12.63 3.02
C LEU A 312 14.84 -13.09 3.80
N THR A 313 15.90 -13.38 3.06
CA THR A 313 17.21 -13.76 3.59
C THR A 313 18.17 -12.61 3.39
N PHE A 314 18.97 -12.33 4.41
CA PHE A 314 20.02 -11.32 4.35
C PHE A 314 21.24 -11.75 5.16
N LYS A 315 22.37 -11.13 4.85
CA LYS A 315 23.58 -11.23 5.65
C LYS A 315 23.85 -9.90 6.35
N ALA A 316 24.36 -9.97 7.57
CA ALA A 316 24.77 -8.81 8.36
C ALA A 316 25.83 -9.22 9.39
N LYS A 317 26.73 -8.29 9.72
CA LYS A 317 27.81 -8.49 10.69
C LYS A 317 27.34 -8.17 12.09
N VAL A 318 27.77 -8.98 13.06
CA VAL A 318 27.53 -8.74 14.48
C VAL A 318 28.45 -7.62 14.96
N VAL A 319 27.85 -6.57 15.51
CA VAL A 319 28.54 -5.40 16.04
C VAL A 319 28.28 -5.25 17.55
N LYS A 320 29.17 -4.52 18.22
CA LYS A 320 29.00 -4.21 19.65
C LYS A 320 27.82 -3.24 19.81
N GLY A 321 26.83 -3.64 20.61
CA GLY A 321 25.72 -2.78 21.03
C GLY A 321 25.87 -2.30 22.48
N LYS A 322 24.83 -1.65 23.01
CA LYS A 322 24.79 -1.15 24.40
C LYS A 322 24.61 -2.25 25.47
N GLY A 323 24.56 -3.53 25.09
CA GLY A 323 24.46 -4.67 26.02
C GLY A 323 23.21 -4.73 26.89
N ARG A 324 22.14 -4.00 26.54
CA ARG A 324 20.91 -3.87 27.36
C ARG A 324 20.18 -5.20 27.55
N GLY A 325 20.06 -6.01 26.49
CA GLY A 325 19.44 -7.33 26.56
C GLY A 325 20.10 -8.24 27.60
N ARG A 326 21.44 -8.20 27.70
CA ARG A 326 22.19 -8.96 28.70
C ARG A 326 21.80 -8.58 30.13
N LYS A 327 21.59 -7.29 30.42
CA LYS A 327 21.13 -6.81 31.74
C LYS A 327 19.71 -7.26 32.07
N LEU A 328 18.89 -7.56 31.06
CA LEU A 328 17.50 -8.04 31.22
C LEU A 328 17.39 -9.57 31.25
N GLY A 329 18.50 -10.31 31.11
CA GLY A 329 18.52 -11.78 31.03
C GLY A 329 18.32 -12.34 29.61
N PHE A 330 18.29 -11.49 28.59
CA PHE A 330 18.04 -11.87 27.20
C PHE A 330 19.17 -11.35 26.30
N PRO A 331 20.34 -11.99 26.26
CA PRO A 331 21.46 -11.51 25.45
C PRO A 331 21.09 -11.43 23.97
N THR A 332 21.29 -10.27 23.35
CA THR A 332 21.01 -10.03 21.92
C THR A 332 22.28 -9.63 21.16
N ALA A 333 22.44 -10.16 19.96
CA ALA A 333 23.44 -9.73 18.99
C ALA A 333 22.91 -8.52 18.21
N ASN A 334 23.69 -7.45 18.11
CA ASN A 334 23.32 -6.28 17.28
C ASN A 334 23.91 -6.48 15.88
N LEU A 335 23.17 -6.12 14.84
CA LEU A 335 23.59 -6.27 13.45
C LEU A 335 23.82 -4.92 12.78
N ASP A 336 24.84 -4.83 11.92
CA ASP A 336 25.26 -3.62 11.18
C ASP A 336 24.34 -3.25 10.01
N LYS A 337 23.05 -3.58 10.10
CA LYS A 337 22.07 -3.37 9.03
C LYS A 337 20.87 -2.58 9.52
N TYR A 338 20.65 -1.44 8.86
CA TYR A 338 19.64 -0.44 9.22
C TYR A 338 18.67 -0.13 8.07
N ASP A 339 19.03 -0.42 6.82
CA ASP A 339 18.16 -0.22 5.64
C ASP A 339 17.43 -1.53 5.31
N PHE A 340 16.24 -1.67 5.88
CA PHE A 340 15.37 -2.83 5.71
C PHE A 340 13.97 -2.38 5.30
N ASP A 341 13.54 -2.75 4.10
CA ASP A 341 12.18 -2.50 3.61
C ASP A 341 11.14 -3.47 4.21
N ILE A 342 11.29 -3.79 5.51
CA ILE A 342 10.28 -4.46 6.34
C ILE A 342 9.79 -3.50 7.40
N SER A 343 8.55 -3.64 7.86
CA SER A 343 8.06 -2.73 8.90
C SER A 343 8.79 -2.95 10.23
N HIS A 344 8.86 -1.93 11.09
CA HIS A 344 9.38 -2.13 12.45
C HIS A 344 8.53 -3.13 13.26
N GLY A 345 9.18 -4.02 14.02
CA GLY A 345 8.52 -5.06 14.79
C GLY A 345 9.45 -6.15 15.31
N VAL A 346 8.84 -7.17 15.91
CA VAL A 346 9.51 -8.41 16.33
C VAL A 346 9.18 -9.52 15.34
N TYR A 347 10.17 -10.31 14.98
CA TYR A 347 10.13 -11.34 13.95
C TYR A 347 10.72 -12.65 14.47
N LEU A 348 10.11 -13.76 14.10
CA LEU A 348 10.70 -15.09 14.19
C LEU A 348 11.55 -15.31 12.95
N VAL A 349 12.82 -15.64 13.16
CA VAL A 349 13.81 -15.81 12.10
C VAL A 349 14.59 -17.12 12.28
N GLU A 350 15.15 -17.62 11.19
CA GLU A 350 16.17 -18.66 11.17
C GLU A 350 17.52 -17.95 10.99
N THR A 351 18.40 -18.08 11.98
CA THR A 351 19.77 -17.56 11.92
C THR A 351 20.71 -18.70 11.58
N SER A 352 21.51 -18.56 10.54
CA SER A 352 22.53 -19.52 10.14
C SER A 352 23.93 -18.98 10.47
N TYR A 353 24.72 -19.80 11.17
CA TYR A 353 26.11 -19.52 11.53
C TYR A 353 26.89 -20.83 11.55
N ASN A 354 28.06 -20.87 10.88
CA ASN A 354 28.89 -22.09 10.73
C ASN A 354 28.07 -23.33 10.33
N GLU A 355 27.24 -23.20 9.28
CA GLU A 355 26.36 -24.26 8.76
C GLU A 355 25.26 -24.75 9.71
N LYS A 356 25.23 -24.29 10.96
CA LYS A 356 24.18 -24.57 11.94
C LYS A 356 23.07 -23.53 11.83
N LYS A 357 21.84 -24.00 12.05
CA LYS A 357 20.62 -23.19 11.98
C LYS A 357 19.97 -23.09 13.35
N TYR A 358 19.59 -21.88 13.71
CA TYR A 358 19.00 -21.56 15.01
C TYR A 358 17.70 -20.80 14.82
N LYS A 359 16.62 -21.24 15.49
CA LYS A 359 15.44 -20.39 15.66
C LYS A 359 15.83 -19.20 16.55
N SER A 360 15.43 -18.01 16.13
CA SER A 360 15.83 -16.77 16.76
C SER A 360 14.69 -15.75 16.73
N LEU A 361 14.72 -14.79 17.65
CA LEU A 361 13.86 -13.61 17.61
C LEU A 361 14.66 -12.39 17.16
N MET A 362 14.16 -11.68 16.17
CA MET A 362 14.74 -10.45 15.66
C MET A 362 13.83 -9.28 16.01
N HIS A 363 14.37 -8.29 16.71
CA HIS A 363 13.77 -6.98 16.91
C HIS A 363 14.33 -6.00 15.87
N PHE A 364 13.45 -5.34 15.11
CA PHE A 364 13.81 -4.29 14.18
C PHE A 364 13.03 -3.00 14.47
N GLY A 365 13.73 -1.93 14.86
CA GLY A 365 13.17 -0.58 14.95
C GLY A 365 13.86 0.35 15.95
N PHE A 366 13.29 1.53 16.16
CA PHE A 366 13.88 2.62 16.93
C PHE A 366 13.88 2.37 18.45
N ILE A 367 14.90 2.91 19.13
CA ILE A 367 14.87 3.15 20.57
C ILE A 367 14.33 4.56 20.78
N GLU A 368 13.18 4.70 21.44
CA GLU A 368 12.47 5.98 21.55
C GLU A 368 13.22 7.07 22.34
N THR A 369 14.29 6.73 23.05
CA THR A 369 14.95 7.66 23.99
C THR A 369 16.11 8.48 23.40
N PHE A 370 16.61 8.16 22.21
CA PHE A 370 17.73 8.87 21.59
C PHE A 370 17.57 8.79 20.08
N ASP A 371 17.72 9.89 19.35
CA ASP A 371 17.69 10.06 17.88
C ASP A 371 18.68 9.12 17.12
N GLU A 372 18.60 7.82 17.34
CA GLU A 372 19.50 6.81 16.79
C GLU A 372 18.81 6.02 15.69
N ALA A 373 19.57 5.58 14.68
CA ALA A 373 19.09 4.72 13.60
C ALA A 373 18.35 3.47 14.14
N PRO A 374 17.37 2.92 13.40
CA PRO A 374 16.65 1.73 13.84
C PRO A 374 17.64 0.59 14.09
N ARG A 375 17.49 -0.09 15.22
CA ARG A 375 18.37 -1.18 15.61
C ARG A 375 17.81 -2.51 15.16
N LEU A 376 18.71 -3.36 14.69
CA LEU A 376 18.46 -4.74 14.37
C LEU A 376 19.15 -5.61 15.42
N GLU A 377 18.36 -6.17 16.33
CA GLU A 377 18.85 -7.01 17.44
C GLU A 377 18.29 -8.42 17.30
N ILE A 378 19.14 -9.44 17.45
CA ILE A 378 18.73 -10.86 17.38
C ILE A 378 19.05 -11.57 18.68
N TYR A 379 18.03 -12.21 19.25
CA TYR A 379 18.18 -13.23 20.28
C TYR A 379 18.25 -14.60 19.60
N ILE A 380 19.38 -15.30 19.78
CA ILE A 380 19.59 -16.66 19.25
C ILE A 380 19.33 -17.65 20.39
N GLY A 381 18.35 -18.55 20.20
CA GLY A 381 18.01 -19.54 21.21
C GLY A 381 19.13 -20.56 21.43
N ASN A 382 19.40 -20.90 22.70
CA ASN A 382 20.38 -21.92 23.11
C ASN A 382 21.80 -21.71 22.53
N PHE A 383 22.21 -20.46 22.36
CA PHE A 383 23.51 -20.10 21.77
C PHE A 383 24.46 -19.54 22.83
N LYS A 384 25.71 -20.03 22.86
CA LYS A 384 26.71 -19.67 23.89
C LYS A 384 28.06 -19.21 23.34
N GLU A 385 28.22 -19.08 22.02
CA GLU A 385 29.49 -18.69 21.40
C GLU A 385 29.61 -17.16 21.29
N ASP A 386 30.84 -16.64 21.30
CA ASP A 386 31.12 -15.25 20.95
C ASP A 386 31.19 -15.11 19.42
N ILE A 387 30.30 -14.27 18.88
CA ILE A 387 30.13 -14.04 17.45
C ILE A 387 30.40 -12.59 17.04
N TYR A 388 31.01 -11.77 17.91
CA TYR A 388 31.37 -10.40 17.53
C TYR A 388 32.26 -10.35 16.29
N GLY A 389 31.90 -9.49 15.35
CA GLY A 389 32.60 -9.35 14.08
C GLY A 389 32.33 -10.46 13.06
N LYS A 390 31.55 -11.49 13.41
CA LYS A 390 31.13 -12.55 12.47
C LYS A 390 29.91 -12.13 11.68
N GLU A 391 29.74 -12.72 10.50
CA GLU A 391 28.57 -12.52 9.66
C GLU A 391 27.53 -13.59 9.95
N LEU A 392 26.27 -13.17 10.09
CA LEU A 392 25.11 -14.06 10.22
C LEU A 392 24.26 -13.99 8.96
N GLU A 393 23.79 -15.14 8.50
CA GLU A 393 22.71 -15.19 7.53
C GLU A 393 21.37 -15.34 8.25
N VAL A 394 20.46 -14.41 8.03
CA VAL A 394 19.19 -14.34 8.73
C VAL A 394 18.06 -14.45 7.72
N LYS A 395 17.17 -15.42 7.94
CA LYS A 395 15.99 -15.66 7.12
C LYS A 395 14.73 -15.37 7.92
N ILE A 396 13.93 -14.42 7.47
CA ILE A 396 12.65 -14.10 8.11
C ILE A 396 11.66 -15.23 7.85
N LEU A 397 11.09 -15.76 8.94
CA LEU A 397 10.08 -16.81 8.89
C LEU A 397 8.68 -16.23 9.06
N LYS A 398 8.51 -15.34 10.05
CA LYS A 398 7.20 -14.76 10.40
C LYS A 398 7.38 -13.49 11.21
N ARG A 399 6.52 -12.49 10.99
CA ARG A 399 6.37 -11.39 11.96
C ARG A 399 5.68 -11.91 13.22
N VAL A 400 6.16 -11.56 14.41
CA VAL A 400 5.50 -11.87 15.68
C VAL A 400 4.53 -10.75 16.01
N ARG A 401 5.01 -9.50 16.10
CA ARG A 401 4.20 -8.34 16.52
C ARG A 401 4.79 -7.00 16.07
N ASP A 402 4.00 -5.92 16.18
CA ASP A 402 4.49 -4.54 16.15
C ASP A 402 5.35 -4.23 17.39
N ILE A 403 6.15 -3.17 17.31
CA ILE A 403 6.79 -2.57 18.49
C ILE A 403 5.71 -2.00 19.40
N LYS A 404 5.82 -2.29 20.69
CA LYS A 404 4.94 -1.79 21.74
C LYS A 404 5.77 -0.95 22.71
N LYS A 405 5.16 0.12 23.24
CA LYS A 405 5.64 0.76 24.46
C LYS A 405 5.17 -0.07 25.65
N PHE A 406 5.99 -0.11 26.69
CA PHE A 406 5.68 -0.74 27.97
C PHE A 406 5.82 0.32 29.05
N GLU A 407 4.96 0.27 30.06
CA GLU A 407 4.97 1.28 31.14
C GLU A 407 6.13 1.02 32.11
N ASN A 408 6.58 -0.22 32.22
CA ASN A 408 7.66 -0.63 33.11
C ASN A 408 8.50 -1.79 32.52
N VAL A 409 9.62 -2.08 33.19
CA VAL A 409 10.57 -3.12 32.76
C VAL A 409 9.99 -4.53 32.92
N GLU A 410 9.09 -4.76 33.88
CA GLU A 410 8.52 -6.09 34.11
C GLU A 410 7.55 -6.50 33.00
N GLU A 411 6.69 -5.60 32.53
CA GLU A 411 5.85 -5.83 31.35
C GLU A 411 6.67 -6.17 30.10
N LEU A 412 7.80 -5.48 29.91
CA LEU A 412 8.72 -5.76 28.81
C LEU A 412 9.29 -7.19 28.94
N LYS A 413 9.77 -7.57 30.13
CA LYS A 413 10.29 -8.93 30.40
C LYS A 413 9.22 -10.00 30.16
N GLU A 414 8.00 -9.79 30.63
CA GLU A 414 6.89 -10.73 30.39
C GLU A 414 6.59 -10.90 28.91
N GLN A 415 6.56 -9.80 28.15
CA GLN A 415 6.32 -9.89 26.72
C GLN A 415 7.47 -10.62 26.01
N ILE A 416 8.73 -10.36 26.37
CA ILE A 416 9.88 -11.09 25.81
C ILE A 416 9.78 -12.59 26.12
N LYS A 417 9.45 -12.97 27.36
CA LYS A 417 9.21 -14.39 27.73
C LYS A 417 8.11 -15.03 26.88
N LYS A 418 6.99 -14.32 26.65
CA LYS A 418 5.91 -14.79 25.76
C LYS A 418 6.40 -15.00 24.33
N ASP A 419 7.21 -14.07 23.81
CA ASP A 419 7.78 -14.16 22.46
C ASP A 419 8.77 -15.34 22.35
N LEU A 420 9.59 -15.57 23.38
CA LEU A 420 10.63 -16.62 23.41
C LEU A 420 10.10 -18.04 23.36
N LYS A 421 8.86 -18.29 23.82
CA LYS A 421 8.18 -19.59 23.65
C LYS A 421 8.08 -20.03 22.19
N LEU A 422 8.23 -19.12 21.22
CA LEU A 422 8.24 -19.43 19.78
C LEU A 422 9.60 -19.96 19.29
N VAL A 423 10.67 -19.75 20.05
CA VAL A 423 12.04 -20.20 19.74
C VAL A 423 12.35 -21.54 20.38
N GLU A 424 11.77 -21.81 21.55
CA GLU A 424 11.99 -23.03 22.33
C GLU A 424 11.21 -24.26 21.81
N LYS A 425 10.21 -24.04 20.93
CA LYS A 425 9.57 -25.08 20.11
C LYS A 425 10.29 -25.18 18.77
#